data_AF-A0A942HX48-F1
#
_entry.id   AF-A0A942HX48-F1
#
_cell.length_a   1.000
_cell.length_b   1.000
_cell.length_c   1.000
_cell.angle_alpha   90.00
_cell.angle_beta   90.00
_cell.angle_gamma   90.00
#
_symmetry.space_group_name_H-M   'P 1'
#
loop_
_entity.id
_entity.type
_entity.pdbx_description
1 polymer ?
#
loop_
_entity_poly.entity_id
_entity_poly.type
_entity_poly.pdbx_seq_one_letter_code
_entity_poly.pdbx_strand_id
1 'polypeptide(L)'
;MIEIIAGVWATCFLISLPITFWNVRSVVQKAKSPQFKTLNLNLAKVGMFWSLSSDGFQPLGERTAKDDTRKAMRSYMLIGGLGIFSVIGLLLLIAVSLSMHLLVNRTAQRVFASELTQNPNLDAEATQALVTSLS
;
A
#
# COMPACT_ATOMS: atom_id res chain seq x y z
N MET A 1 32.62 -5.26 23.35
CA MET A 1 32.00 -5.77 22.10
C MET A 1 30.53 -6.14 22.28
N ILE A 2 30.17 -6.98 23.25
CA ILE A 2 28.78 -7.42 23.46
C ILE A 2 27.82 -6.25 23.74
N GLU A 3 28.23 -5.28 24.56
CA GLU A 3 27.42 -4.08 24.86
C GLU A 3 27.11 -3.22 23.63
N ILE A 4 28.07 -3.10 22.70
CA ILE A 4 27.90 -2.35 21.45
C ILE A 4 26.89 -3.07 20.55
N ILE A 5 27.00 -4.39 20.44
CA ILE A 5 26.07 -5.22 19.65
C ILE A 5 24.65 -5.12 20.23
N ALA A 6 24.52 -5.22 21.55
CA ALA A 6 23.24 -5.06 22.24
C ALA A 6 22.65 -3.65 22.05
N GLY A 7 23.49 -2.61 22.10
CA GLY A 7 23.08 -1.23 21.84
C GLY A 7 22.52 -1.04 20.43
N VAL A 8 23.22 -1.56 19.41
CA VAL A 8 22.77 -1.48 18.00
C VAL A 8 21.44 -2.23 17.81
N TRP A 9 21.30 -3.41 18.40
CA TRP A 9 20.04 -4.16 18.35
C TRP A 9 18.89 -3.43 19.03
N ALA A 10 19.11 -2.85 20.20
CA ALA A 10 18.11 -2.06 20.91
C ALA A 10 17.66 -0.85 20.06
N THR A 11 18.60 -0.16 19.42
CA THR A 11 18.29 0.95 18.50
C THR A 11 17.48 0.47 17.30
N CYS A 12 17.88 -0.64 16.66
CA CYS A 12 17.15 -1.19 15.51
C CYS A 12 15.71 -1.59 15.90
N PHE A 13 15.53 -2.22 17.05
CA PHE A 13 14.22 -2.58 17.59
C PHE A 13 13.35 -1.35 17.87
N LEU A 14 13.89 -0.36 18.58
CA LEU A 14 13.16 0.86 18.96
C LEU A 14 12.71 1.68 17.76
N ILE A 15 13.48 1.70 16.67
CA ILE A 15 13.13 2.44 15.45
C ILE A 15 12.21 1.61 14.54
N SER A 16 12.43 0.30 14.43
CA SER A 16 11.66 -0.54 13.50
C SER A 16 10.20 -0.70 13.91
N LEU A 17 9.92 -0.80 15.20
CA LEU A 17 8.54 -0.92 15.71
C LEU A 17 7.62 0.24 15.28
N PRO A 18 7.94 1.51 15.56
CA PRO A 18 7.07 2.63 15.19
C PRO A 18 6.93 2.77 13.68
N ILE A 19 8.00 2.55 12.90
CA ILE A 19 7.93 2.61 11.42
C ILE A 19 7.00 1.52 10.89
N THR A 20 7.14 0.28 11.37
CA THR A 20 6.29 -0.84 10.95
C THR A 20 4.83 -0.59 11.31
N PHE A 21 4.58 -0.12 12.54
CA PHE A 21 3.23 0.21 13.00
C PHE A 21 2.60 1.32 12.17
N TRP A 22 3.38 2.37 11.85
CA TRP A 22 2.93 3.47 11.00
C TRP A 22 2.56 3.00 9.59
N ASN A 23 3.41 2.16 8.98
CA ASN A 23 3.17 1.61 7.63
C ASN A 23 1.90 0.75 7.60
N VAL A 24 1.75 -0.17 8.55
CA VAL A 24 0.55 -1.01 8.66
C VAL A 24 -0.69 -0.15 8.87
N ARG A 25 -0.63 0.84 9.77
CA ARG A 25 -1.75 1.75 10.02
C ARG A 25 -2.14 2.53 8.76
N SER A 26 -1.17 3.01 7.99
CA SER A 26 -1.43 3.75 6.75
C SER A 26 -2.13 2.88 5.70
N VAL A 27 -1.70 1.62 5.51
CA VAL A 27 -2.39 0.69 4.60
C VAL A 27 -3.83 0.47 5.05
N VAL A 28 -4.06 0.23 6.34
CA VAL A 28 -5.40 0.01 6.89
C VAL A 28 -6.29 1.25 6.72
N GLN A 29 -5.73 2.45 6.92
CA GLN A 29 -6.46 3.70 6.71
C GLN A 29 -6.81 3.91 5.23
N LYS A 30 -5.86 3.68 4.31
CA LYS A 30 -6.10 3.76 2.86
C LYS A 30 -7.20 2.79 2.43
N ALA A 31 -7.13 1.53 2.88
CA ALA A 31 -8.14 0.49 2.58
C ALA A 31 -9.54 0.83 3.09
N LYS A 32 -9.64 1.55 4.21
CA LYS A 32 -10.93 1.98 4.79
C LYS A 32 -11.49 3.26 4.19
N SER A 33 -10.68 4.00 3.41
CA SER A 33 -11.10 5.29 2.86
C SER A 33 -12.29 5.15 1.91
N PRO A 34 -13.26 6.09 1.95
CA PRO A 34 -14.42 6.04 1.07
C PRO A 34 -14.02 6.13 -0.40
N GLN A 35 -13.01 6.95 -0.73
CA GLN A 35 -12.46 7.08 -2.08
C GLN A 35 -11.95 5.75 -2.64
N PHE A 36 -11.22 4.97 -1.83
CA PHE A 36 -10.72 3.66 -2.23
C PHE A 36 -11.85 2.64 -2.43
N LYS A 37 -12.90 2.71 -1.59
CA LYS A 37 -14.10 1.88 -1.77
C LYS A 37 -14.82 2.23 -3.08
N THR A 38 -15.04 3.52 -3.35
CA THR A 38 -15.68 3.99 -4.58
C THR A 38 -14.87 3.59 -5.82
N LEU A 39 -13.54 3.77 -5.77
CA LEU A 39 -12.63 3.34 -6.84
C LEU A 39 -12.80 1.85 -7.15
N ASN A 40 -12.69 0.99 -6.14
CA ASN A 40 -12.81 -0.45 -6.35
C ASN A 40 -14.21 -0.90 -6.74
N LEU A 41 -15.27 -0.21 -6.28
CA LEU A 41 -16.63 -0.47 -6.74
C LEU A 41 -16.80 -0.16 -8.23
N ASN A 42 -16.23 0.96 -8.71
CA ASN A 42 -16.26 1.30 -10.12
C ASN A 42 -15.40 0.33 -10.94
N LEU A 43 -14.16 0.06 -10.51
CA LEU A 43 -13.26 -0.87 -11.21
C LEU A 43 -13.82 -2.29 -11.28
N ALA A 44 -14.58 -2.73 -10.28
CA ALA A 44 -15.23 -4.05 -10.30
C ALA A 44 -16.21 -4.22 -11.47
N LYS A 45 -16.83 -3.13 -11.94
CA LYS A 45 -17.75 -3.14 -13.11
C LYS A 45 -17.04 -3.54 -14.41
N VAL A 46 -15.73 -3.28 -14.50
CA VAL A 46 -14.87 -3.62 -15.64
C VAL A 46 -13.91 -4.78 -15.33
N GLY A 47 -14.19 -5.53 -14.26
CA GLY A 47 -13.37 -6.68 -13.87
C GLY A 47 -11.96 -6.32 -13.40
N MET A 48 -11.76 -5.16 -12.79
CA MET A 48 -10.46 -4.70 -12.25
C MET A 48 -10.58 -4.25 -10.79
N PHE A 49 -9.43 -4.04 -10.13
CA PHE A 49 -9.31 -3.39 -8.82
C PHE A 49 -8.00 -2.62 -8.70
N TRP A 50 -7.92 -1.69 -7.74
CA TRP A 50 -6.67 -1.03 -7.37
C TRP A 50 -5.96 -1.83 -6.28
N SER A 51 -4.77 -2.32 -6.58
CA SER A 51 -3.93 -3.02 -5.61
C SER A 51 -3.20 -2.03 -4.71
N LEU A 52 -3.30 -2.24 -3.39
CA LEU A 52 -2.52 -1.50 -2.40
C LEU A 52 -1.09 -2.05 -2.26
N SER A 53 -0.84 -3.27 -2.75
CA SER A 53 0.50 -3.86 -2.73
C SER A 53 1.37 -3.42 -3.90
N SER A 54 0.77 -3.14 -5.06
CA SER A 54 1.49 -2.67 -6.26
C SER A 54 1.18 -1.22 -6.67
N ASP A 55 0.29 -0.52 -5.95
CA ASP A 55 -0.18 0.83 -6.29
C ASP A 55 -0.57 0.99 -7.77
N GLY A 56 -1.44 0.10 -8.26
CA GLY A 56 -1.86 0.07 -9.66
C GLY A 56 -3.09 -0.78 -9.94
N PHE A 57 -3.57 -0.72 -11.18
CA PHE A 57 -4.71 -1.53 -11.65
C PHE A 57 -4.33 -3.00 -11.81
N GLN A 58 -5.18 -3.89 -11.32
CA GLN A 58 -5.03 -5.34 -11.47
C GLN A 58 -6.37 -5.99 -11.84
N PRO A 59 -6.36 -7.11 -12.59
CA PRO A 59 -7.58 -7.83 -12.94
C PRO A 59 -8.22 -8.49 -11.72
N LEU A 60 -9.54 -8.45 -11.65
CA LEU A 60 -10.34 -8.98 -10.55
C LEU A 60 -10.47 -10.52 -10.67
N GLY A 61 -9.54 -11.26 -10.06
CA GLY A 61 -9.66 -12.73 -9.89
C GLY A 61 -10.51 -13.12 -8.68
N GLU A 62 -10.88 -14.41 -8.56
CA GLU A 62 -11.81 -14.97 -7.55
C GLU A 62 -11.44 -14.72 -6.06
N ARG A 63 -10.18 -14.38 -5.75
CA ARG A 63 -9.70 -14.19 -4.36
C ARG A 63 -9.04 -12.84 -4.06
N THR A 64 -8.99 -11.95 -5.04
CA THR A 64 -7.85 -11.02 -5.15
C THR A 64 -7.93 -9.78 -4.27
N ALA A 65 -9.11 -9.14 -4.14
CA ALA A 65 -9.20 -7.85 -3.44
C ALA A 65 -8.97 -7.94 -1.91
N LYS A 66 -9.49 -8.99 -1.26
CA LYS A 66 -9.26 -9.23 0.18
C LYS A 66 -7.86 -9.75 0.46
N ASP A 67 -7.33 -10.61 -0.41
CA ASP A 67 -6.00 -11.16 -0.26
C ASP A 67 -4.91 -10.13 -0.51
N ASP A 68 -5.14 -9.12 -1.37
CA ASP A 68 -4.17 -8.06 -1.64
C ASP A 68 -3.88 -7.19 -0.41
N THR A 69 -4.92 -6.81 0.35
CA THR A 69 -4.73 -6.06 1.59
C THR A 69 -3.94 -6.88 2.62
N ARG A 70 -4.22 -8.19 2.71
CA ARG A 70 -3.50 -9.11 3.60
C ARG A 70 -2.05 -9.31 3.15
N LYS A 71 -1.81 -9.38 1.84
CA LYS A 71 -0.48 -9.48 1.23
C LYS A 71 0.35 -8.24 1.50
N ALA A 72 -0.23 -7.05 1.34
CA ALA A 72 0.41 -5.79 1.70
C ALA A 72 0.78 -5.78 3.19
N MET A 73 -0.17 -6.08 4.08
CA MET A 73 0.07 -6.13 5.53
C MET A 73 1.17 -7.13 5.92
N ARG A 74 1.15 -8.34 5.35
CA ARG A 74 2.16 -9.37 5.58
C ARG A 74 3.55 -8.93 5.11
N SER A 75 3.63 -8.25 3.97
CA SER A 75 4.89 -7.75 3.43
C SER A 75 5.51 -6.70 4.36
N TYR A 76 4.72 -5.75 4.86
CA TYR A 76 5.19 -4.76 5.83
C TYR A 76 5.58 -5.39 7.17
N MET A 77 4.86 -6.41 7.64
CA MET A 77 5.24 -7.14 8.86
C MET A 77 6.56 -7.90 8.69
N LEU A 78 6.79 -8.54 7.54
CA LEU A 78 8.03 -9.26 7.26
C LEU A 78 9.23 -8.31 7.18
N ILE A 79 9.09 -7.20 6.47
CA ILE A 79 10.13 -6.17 6.36
C ILE A 79 10.38 -5.50 7.72
N GLY A 80 9.31 -5.25 8.48
CA GLY A 80 9.40 -4.74 9.86
C GLY A 80 10.13 -5.69 10.80
N GLY A 81 9.84 -7.00 10.68
CA GLY A 81 10.55 -8.05 11.40
C GLY A 81 12.03 -8.07 11.05
N LEU A 82 12.39 -8.02 9.76
CA LEU A 82 13.79 -7.93 9.32
C LEU A 82 14.51 -6.70 9.90
N GLY A 83 13.81 -5.57 10.04
CA GLY A 83 14.36 -4.35 10.65
C GLY A 83 14.76 -4.50 12.12
N ILE A 84 14.12 -5.40 12.85
CA ILE A 84 14.46 -5.67 14.26
C ILE A 84 15.80 -6.40 14.38
N PHE A 85 16.09 -7.32 13.45
CA PHE A 85 17.22 -8.24 13.55
C PHE A 85 18.51 -7.70 12.91
N SER A 86 18.45 -6.59 12.17
CA SER A 86 19.56 -6.14 11.32
C SER A 86 19.47 -4.67 10.92
N VAL A 87 20.62 -3.99 10.90
CA VAL A 87 20.77 -2.63 10.33
C VAL A 87 20.39 -2.62 8.85
N ILE A 88 20.72 -3.67 8.09
CA ILE A 88 20.32 -3.80 6.68
C ILE A 88 18.80 -3.90 6.57
N GLY A 89 18.17 -4.66 7.47
CA GLY A 89 16.72 -4.74 7.55
C GLY A 89 16.08 -3.39 7.86
N LEU A 90 16.68 -2.61 8.76
CA LEU A 90 16.20 -1.27 9.12
C LEU A 90 16.30 -0.32 7.92
N LEU A 91 17.41 -0.36 7.17
CA LEU A 91 17.58 0.44 5.96
C LEU A 91 16.53 0.09 4.90
N LEU A 92 16.22 -1.20 4.71
CA LEU A 92 15.14 -1.63 3.81
C LEU A 92 13.76 -1.15 4.29
N LEU A 93 13.49 -1.23 5.59
CA LEU A 93 12.24 -0.74 6.18
C LEU A 93 12.09 0.78 5.98
N ILE A 94 13.16 1.54 6.17
CA ILE A 94 13.19 2.98 5.92
C ILE A 94 12.95 3.24 4.43
N ALA A 95 13.66 2.57 3.53
CA ALA A 95 13.50 2.74 2.08
C ALA A 95 12.06 2.47 1.61
N VAL A 96 11.45 1.39 2.10
CA VAL A 96 10.05 1.02 1.79
C VAL A 96 9.06 1.99 2.42
N SER A 97 9.33 2.49 3.63
CA SER A 97 8.52 3.54 4.26
C SER A 97 8.56 4.85 3.45
N LEU A 98 9.77 5.28 3.05
CA LEU A 98 9.94 6.43 2.17
C LEU A 98 9.23 6.24 0.83
N SER A 99 9.29 5.06 0.23
CA SER A 99 8.57 4.82 -1.03
C SER A 99 7.05 4.92 -0.85
N MET A 100 6.52 4.47 0.28
CA MET A 100 5.08 4.50 0.54
C MET A 100 4.54 5.92 0.82
N HIS A 101 5.32 6.75 1.52
CA HIS A 101 4.85 8.05 2.03
C HIS A 101 5.40 9.26 1.29
N LEU A 102 6.61 9.18 0.72
CA LEU A 102 7.28 10.31 0.07
C LEU A 102 7.37 10.15 -1.44
N LEU A 103 7.53 8.92 -1.96
CA LEU A 103 7.40 8.66 -3.39
C LEU A 103 5.94 8.50 -3.74
N VAL A 104 5.22 9.62 -3.75
CA VAL A 104 3.85 9.66 -4.20
C VAL A 104 3.83 9.23 -5.67
N ASN A 105 3.27 8.06 -5.95
CA ASN A 105 3.05 7.62 -7.30
C ASN A 105 2.13 8.65 -7.98
N ARG A 106 2.67 9.41 -8.95
CA ARG A 106 1.91 10.43 -9.69
C ARG A 106 0.65 9.83 -10.31
N THR A 107 0.71 8.55 -10.69
CA THR A 107 -0.42 7.77 -11.18
C THR A 107 -1.48 7.59 -10.10
N ALA A 108 -1.10 7.24 -8.86
CA ALA A 108 -2.04 7.16 -7.75
C ALA A 108 -2.71 8.51 -7.49
N GLN A 109 -1.97 9.63 -7.47
CA GLN A 109 -2.58 10.96 -7.32
C GLN A 109 -3.61 11.26 -8.42
N ARG A 110 -3.28 10.96 -9.69
CA ARG A 110 -4.22 11.16 -10.80
C ARG A 110 -5.46 10.30 -10.68
N VAL A 111 -5.29 9.02 -10.34
CA VAL A 111 -6.42 8.08 -10.17
C VAL A 111 -7.30 8.49 -9.00
N PHE A 112 -6.70 8.87 -7.87
CA PHE A 112 -7.47 9.30 -6.70
C PHE A 112 -8.13 10.67 -6.86
N ALA A 113 -7.61 11.53 -7.74
CA ALA A 113 -8.24 12.79 -8.12
C ALA A 113 -9.29 12.64 -9.23
N SER A 114 -9.30 11.52 -9.96
CA SER A 114 -10.19 11.29 -11.09
C SER A 114 -11.65 11.07 -10.69
N GLU A 115 -12.56 11.11 -11.66
CA GLU A 115 -13.97 10.81 -11.43
C GLU A 115 -14.23 9.40 -10.89
N LEU A 116 -13.28 8.46 -11.05
CA LEU A 116 -13.36 7.09 -10.54
C LEU A 116 -13.56 7.02 -9.02
N THR A 117 -13.05 8.00 -8.26
CA THR A 117 -13.22 8.07 -6.80
C THR A 117 -14.36 8.97 -6.35
N GLN A 118 -14.77 9.92 -7.21
CA GLN A 118 -15.73 10.96 -6.87
C GLN A 118 -17.17 10.55 -7.17
N ASN A 119 -17.39 9.80 -8.26
CA ASN A 119 -18.72 9.41 -8.70
C ASN A 119 -18.96 7.90 -8.50
N PRO A 120 -19.80 7.47 -7.54
CA PRO A 120 -20.09 6.06 -7.29
C PRO A 120 -20.94 5.39 -8.39
N ASN A 121 -21.61 6.18 -9.24
CA ASN A 121 -22.57 5.71 -10.24
C ASN A 121 -22.02 5.75 -11.67
N LEU A 122 -20.70 5.60 -11.86
CA LEU A 122 -20.10 5.51 -13.20
C LEU A 122 -20.55 4.24 -13.93
N ASP A 123 -20.91 4.36 -15.19
CA ASP A 123 -21.19 3.22 -16.05
C ASP A 123 -19.90 2.45 -16.39
N ALA A 124 -20.04 1.19 -16.81
CA ALA A 124 -18.92 0.32 -17.14
C ALA A 124 -18.06 0.90 -18.29
N GLU A 125 -18.71 1.48 -19.31
CA GLU A 125 -18.04 2.09 -20.46
C GLU A 125 -17.22 3.34 -20.07
N ALA A 126 -17.82 4.24 -19.28
CA ALA A 126 -17.14 5.42 -18.75
C ALA A 126 -15.97 5.02 -17.82
N THR A 127 -16.16 3.98 -17.00
CA THR A 127 -15.11 3.43 -16.15
C THR A 127 -13.94 2.91 -16.99
N GLN A 128 -14.21 2.17 -18.07
CA GLN A 128 -13.17 1.60 -18.92
C GLN A 128 -12.38 2.66 -19.68
N ALA A 129 -13.07 3.71 -20.17
CA ALA A 129 -12.41 4.86 -20.79
C ALA A 129 -11.48 5.59 -19.81
N LEU A 130 -11.94 5.82 -18.58
CA LEU A 130 -11.15 6.44 -17.52
C LEU A 130 -9.92 5.59 -17.16
N VAL A 131 -10.08 4.28 -16.98
CA VAL A 131 -8.95 3.38 -16.67
C VAL A 131 -7.91 3.41 -17.79
N THR A 132 -8.33 3.34 -19.05
CA THR A 132 -7.42 3.38 -20.21
C THR A 132 -6.67 4.71 -20.32
N SER A 133 -7.31 5.83 -19.93
CA SER A 133 -6.65 7.14 -19.92
C SER A 133 -5.67 7.34 -18.76
N LEU A 134 -5.82 6.57 -17.68
CA LEU A 134 -5.07 6.70 -16.43
C LEU A 134 -3.98 5.64 -16.24
N SER A 135 -4.02 4.56 -17.03
CA SER A 135 -2.99 3.52 -17.12
C SER A 135 -1.79 3.98 -17.93
#